data_AF-A0A848WXN4-F1
#
_entry.id   AF-A0A848WXN4-F1
#
_cell.length_a   1.000
_cell.length_b   1.000
_cell.length_c   1.000
_cell.angle_alpha   90.00
_cell.angle_beta   90.00
_cell.angle_gamma   90.00
#
_symmetry.space_group_name_H-M   'P 1'
#
loop_
_entity.id
_entity.type
_entity.pdbx_description
1 polymer ?
#
loop_
_entity_poly.entity_id
_entity_poly.type
_entity_poly.pdbx_seq_one_letter_code
_entity_poly.pdbx_strand_id
1 'polypeptide(L)'
;MGSIVLLTNDDGIDAPGLAALKQAVADRFDEIWVVAPAEEASQVGHRVTTHGEIGVKQLDDRQFAITGTPADCTRLALAELLPKRPDLVISGINFGGNLGRHDFVISGTIAAAREAVFHGIPAIAVSNYHRADEKFCWETSAAMTERVLEKLSQTNSLSPGEFWNVNLPHATPGIEKSVDLEFCEQETQPLELNFEPEEDGNGFRYTGRYQARPASVGSDVAVCFDGNIAISSVSI
;
A
#
# COMPACT_ATOMS: atom_id res chain seq x y z
N MET A 1 -22.66 6.10 -16.18
CA MET A 1 -21.40 5.36 -16.48
C MET A 1 -21.05 4.63 -15.20
N GLY A 2 -20.68 3.34 -15.29
CA GLY A 2 -20.33 2.55 -14.10
C GLY A 2 -19.06 3.05 -13.41
N SER A 3 -18.93 2.77 -12.12
CA SER A 3 -17.80 3.06 -11.26
C SER A 3 -16.57 2.21 -11.62
N ILE A 4 -15.38 2.81 -11.64
CA ILE A 4 -14.11 2.12 -11.95
C ILE A 4 -13.14 2.29 -10.80
N VAL A 5 -12.54 1.17 -10.38
CA VAL A 5 -11.38 1.15 -9.48
C VAL A 5 -10.15 0.63 -10.21
N LEU A 6 -9.01 1.28 -9.96
CA LEU A 6 -7.69 0.79 -10.36
C LEU A 6 -6.99 0.17 -9.16
N LEU A 7 -6.51 -1.06 -9.30
CA LEU A 7 -5.70 -1.77 -8.33
C LEU A 7 -4.25 -1.90 -8.83
N THR A 8 -3.31 -1.72 -7.92
CA THR A 8 -1.86 -1.87 -8.15
C THR A 8 -1.18 -2.29 -6.85
N ASN A 9 0.13 -2.55 -6.87
CA ASN A 9 0.95 -2.84 -5.70
C ASN A 9 2.45 -2.66 -6.04
N ASP A 10 3.32 -2.98 -5.09
CA ASP A 10 4.76 -3.15 -5.29
C ASP A 10 5.25 -4.60 -5.21
N ASP A 11 4.46 -5.53 -4.66
CA ASP A 11 4.81 -6.97 -4.61
C ASP A 11 4.73 -7.68 -5.99
N GLY A 12 4.04 -7.07 -6.97
CA GLY A 12 3.90 -7.59 -8.33
C GLY A 12 2.53 -8.22 -8.64
N ILE A 13 2.31 -8.50 -9.92
CA ILE A 13 1.00 -8.88 -10.50
C ILE A 13 0.45 -10.22 -9.98
N ASP A 14 1.33 -11.15 -9.62
CA ASP A 14 0.98 -12.48 -9.12
C ASP A 14 0.96 -12.54 -7.58
N ALA A 15 1.13 -11.39 -6.91
CA ALA A 15 1.21 -11.35 -5.45
C ALA A 15 -0.14 -11.73 -4.79
N PRO A 16 -0.12 -12.56 -3.73
CA PRO A 16 -1.34 -12.97 -3.06
C PRO A 16 -2.05 -11.79 -2.37
N GLY A 17 -1.32 -10.75 -1.96
CA GLY A 17 -1.90 -9.52 -1.42
C GLY A 17 -2.72 -8.71 -2.43
N LEU A 18 -2.34 -8.74 -3.72
CA LEU A 18 -3.12 -8.12 -4.79
C LEU A 18 -4.38 -8.91 -5.10
N ALA A 19 -4.31 -10.25 -5.05
CA ALA A 19 -5.49 -11.10 -5.16
C ALA A 19 -6.47 -10.87 -4.00
N ALA A 20 -5.97 -10.73 -2.77
CA ALA A 20 -6.77 -10.38 -1.59
C ALA A 20 -7.40 -8.99 -1.72
N LEU A 21 -6.67 -8.00 -2.26
CA LEU A 21 -7.22 -6.68 -2.55
C LEU A 21 -8.37 -6.76 -3.57
N LYS A 22 -8.16 -7.49 -4.67
CA LYS A 22 -9.18 -7.70 -5.71
C LYS A 22 -10.45 -8.34 -5.13
N GLN A 23 -10.29 -9.28 -4.19
CA GLN A 23 -11.41 -9.87 -3.45
C GLN A 23 -12.14 -8.83 -2.59
N ALA A 24 -11.42 -7.99 -1.85
CA ALA A 24 -12.00 -6.97 -0.97
C ALA A 24 -12.84 -5.91 -1.69
N VAL A 25 -12.63 -5.73 -3.01
CA VAL A 25 -13.36 -4.73 -3.83
C VAL A 25 -14.37 -5.35 -4.80
N ALA A 26 -14.48 -6.69 -4.84
CA ALA A 26 -15.19 -7.43 -5.89
C ALA A 26 -16.61 -6.93 -6.16
N ASP A 27 -17.36 -6.59 -5.11
CA ASP A 27 -18.77 -6.16 -5.18
C ASP A 27 -18.96 -4.65 -4.99
N ARG A 28 -17.87 -3.86 -5.00
CA ARG A 28 -17.89 -2.42 -4.72
C ARG A 28 -17.88 -1.53 -5.97
N PHE A 29 -17.43 -2.06 -7.10
CA PHE A 29 -17.23 -1.29 -8.33
C PHE A 29 -17.74 -2.07 -9.55
N ASP A 30 -18.22 -1.35 -10.56
CA ASP A 30 -18.70 -1.96 -11.80
C ASP A 30 -17.54 -2.52 -12.64
N GLU A 31 -16.37 -1.88 -12.59
CA GLU A 31 -15.16 -2.36 -13.25
C GLU A 31 -13.95 -2.28 -12.32
N ILE A 32 -13.22 -3.39 -12.26
CA ILE A 32 -11.98 -3.53 -11.52
C ILE A 32 -10.87 -3.71 -12.54
N TRP A 33 -9.94 -2.76 -12.57
CA TRP A 33 -8.75 -2.79 -13.41
C TRP A 33 -7.54 -3.07 -12.55
N VAL A 34 -6.64 -3.93 -13.01
CA VAL A 34 -5.43 -4.32 -12.29
C VAL A 34 -4.23 -4.01 -13.17
N VAL A 35 -3.40 -3.08 -12.74
CA VAL A 35 -2.16 -2.72 -13.44
C VAL A 35 -1.05 -2.71 -12.41
N ALA A 36 -0.17 -3.70 -12.45
CA ALA A 36 0.84 -3.90 -11.43
C ALA A 36 2.21 -4.29 -12.04
N PRO A 37 3.30 -4.16 -11.28
CA PRO A 37 4.62 -4.58 -11.73
C PRO A 37 4.65 -6.07 -12.10
N ALA A 38 5.42 -6.43 -13.13
CA ALA A 38 5.61 -7.83 -13.51
C ALA A 38 6.41 -8.63 -12.48
N GLU A 39 7.28 -7.96 -11.72
CA GLU A 39 8.12 -8.50 -10.65
C GLU A 39 8.08 -7.58 -9.43
N GLU A 40 8.52 -8.08 -8.27
CA GLU A 40 8.61 -7.30 -7.03
C GLU A 40 9.44 -6.02 -7.22
N ALA A 41 8.88 -4.90 -6.79
CA ALA A 41 9.47 -3.57 -6.84
C ALA A 41 9.39 -2.87 -5.47
N SER A 42 9.65 -3.63 -4.40
CA SER A 42 9.69 -3.14 -3.02
C SER A 42 10.77 -2.07 -2.81
N GLN A 43 10.48 -1.12 -1.92
CA GLN A 43 11.41 -0.07 -1.46
C GLN A 43 12.01 0.82 -2.58
N VAL A 44 11.33 0.93 -3.71
CA VAL A 44 11.78 1.77 -4.84
C VAL A 44 11.51 3.27 -4.66
N GLY A 45 10.81 3.65 -3.58
CA GLY A 45 10.31 5.00 -3.37
C GLY A 45 9.40 5.46 -4.50
N HIS A 46 9.39 6.78 -4.76
CA HIS A 46 8.66 7.35 -5.90
C HIS A 46 9.52 7.45 -7.16
N ARG A 47 10.03 6.31 -7.63
CA ARG A 47 10.78 6.24 -8.89
C ARG A 47 9.80 6.16 -10.07
N VAL A 48 10.04 6.97 -11.10
CA VAL A 48 9.30 6.95 -12.38
C VAL A 48 10.26 6.80 -13.55
N THR A 49 9.87 6.03 -14.54
CA THR A 49 10.62 5.86 -15.78
C THR A 49 10.32 7.01 -16.72
N THR A 50 11.32 7.87 -16.94
CA THR A 50 11.23 9.03 -17.85
C THR A 50 11.97 8.83 -19.16
N HIS A 51 12.94 7.91 -19.17
CA HIS A 51 13.75 7.56 -20.32
C HIS A 51 13.81 6.03 -20.40
N GLY A 52 13.59 5.48 -21.59
CA GLY A 52 13.52 4.04 -21.81
C GLY A 52 12.10 3.55 -22.11
N GLU A 53 12.01 2.29 -22.51
CA GLU A 53 10.74 1.63 -22.83
C GLU A 53 10.17 0.99 -21.56
N ILE A 54 8.85 1.11 -21.36
CA ILE A 54 8.13 0.37 -20.33
C ILE A 54 7.35 -0.73 -21.05
N GLY A 55 7.71 -1.99 -20.79
CA GLY A 55 7.04 -3.16 -21.34
C GLY A 55 5.66 -3.34 -20.68
N VAL A 56 4.66 -3.61 -21.52
CA VAL A 56 3.29 -3.90 -21.09
C VAL A 56 2.92 -5.29 -21.58
N LYS A 57 2.51 -6.17 -20.66
CA LYS A 57 1.96 -7.48 -20.96
C LYS A 57 0.52 -7.55 -20.49
N GLN A 58 -0.40 -7.61 -21.44
CA GLN A 58 -1.81 -7.85 -21.14
C GLN A 58 -2.02 -9.33 -20.75
N LEU A 59 -2.60 -9.55 -19.58
CA LEU A 59 -2.92 -10.88 -19.05
C LEU A 59 -4.39 -11.25 -19.28
N ASP A 60 -5.29 -10.27 -19.14
CA ASP A 60 -6.71 -10.38 -19.51
C ASP A 60 -7.25 -9.01 -20.00
N ASP A 61 -8.58 -8.87 -20.18
CA ASP A 61 -9.20 -7.63 -20.66
C ASP A 61 -8.98 -6.41 -19.74
N ARG A 62 -8.67 -6.62 -18.45
CA ARG A 62 -8.54 -5.58 -17.41
C ARG A 62 -7.32 -5.75 -16.52
N GLN A 63 -6.43 -6.71 -16.82
CA GLN A 63 -5.26 -7.07 -16.03
C GLN A 63 -3.98 -6.97 -16.85
N PHE A 64 -3.04 -6.15 -16.40
CA PHE A 64 -1.80 -5.83 -17.11
C PHE A 64 -0.61 -5.92 -16.18
N ALA A 65 0.44 -6.59 -16.64
CA ALA A 65 1.75 -6.65 -15.99
C ALA A 65 2.71 -5.67 -16.67
N ILE A 66 3.40 -4.85 -15.88
CA ILE A 66 4.24 -3.75 -16.35
C ILE A 66 5.70 -3.98 -15.93
N THR A 67 6.65 -3.86 -16.86
CA THR A 67 8.09 -3.92 -16.53
C THR A 67 8.58 -2.54 -16.05
N GLY A 68 7.98 -2.02 -14.99
CA GLY A 68 8.20 -0.67 -14.46
C GLY A 68 7.93 -0.60 -12.96
N THR A 69 7.94 0.61 -12.39
CA THR A 69 7.64 0.81 -10.97
C THR A 69 6.13 0.85 -10.69
N PRO A 70 5.70 0.78 -9.42
CA PRO A 70 4.30 0.98 -9.05
C PRO A 70 3.75 2.34 -9.52
N ALA A 71 4.56 3.39 -9.48
CA ALA A 71 4.19 4.70 -10.02
C ALA A 71 4.05 4.68 -11.55
N ASP A 72 4.91 3.96 -12.27
CA ASP A 72 4.77 3.76 -13.72
C ASP A 72 3.48 3.00 -14.07
N CYS A 73 3.10 2.00 -13.25
CA CYS A 73 1.85 1.27 -13.40
C CYS A 73 0.65 2.21 -13.31
N THR A 74 0.60 3.06 -12.28
CA THR A 74 -0.45 4.09 -12.16
C THR A 74 -0.44 5.04 -13.35
N ARG A 75 0.73 5.54 -13.79
CA ARG A 75 0.81 6.47 -14.91
C ARG A 75 0.30 5.87 -16.22
N LEU A 76 0.74 4.66 -16.56
CA LEU A 76 0.30 3.97 -17.77
C LEU A 76 -1.18 3.63 -17.73
N ALA A 77 -1.68 3.20 -16.56
CA ALA A 77 -3.09 2.96 -16.34
C ALA A 77 -3.93 4.20 -16.66
N LEU A 78 -3.54 5.36 -16.12
CA LEU A 78 -4.27 6.61 -16.28
C LEU A 78 -4.12 7.22 -17.68
N ALA A 79 -2.99 7.02 -18.35
CA ALA A 79 -2.70 7.62 -19.63
C ALA A 79 -3.28 6.82 -20.81
N GLU A 80 -3.13 5.49 -20.80
CA GLU A 80 -3.33 4.68 -22.02
C GLU A 80 -4.18 3.41 -21.79
N LEU A 81 -4.09 2.75 -20.63
CA LEU A 81 -4.70 1.41 -20.48
C LEU A 81 -6.18 1.45 -20.10
N LEU A 82 -6.61 2.40 -19.26
CA LEU A 82 -8.01 2.49 -18.84
C LEU A 82 -8.82 3.27 -19.89
N PRO A 83 -10.08 2.85 -20.16
CA PRO A 83 -10.94 3.52 -21.13
C PRO A 83 -11.40 4.91 -20.66
N LYS A 84 -11.30 5.18 -19.36
CA LYS A 84 -11.60 6.46 -18.73
C LYS A 84 -10.92 6.55 -17.36
N ARG A 85 -10.87 7.75 -16.80
CA ARG A 85 -10.33 8.00 -15.46
C ARG A 85 -11.05 7.16 -14.38
N PRO A 86 -10.33 6.45 -13.50
CA PRO A 86 -10.93 5.72 -12.40
C PRO A 86 -11.48 6.67 -11.33
N ASP A 87 -12.46 6.19 -10.57
CA ASP A 87 -13.05 6.91 -9.44
C ASP A 87 -12.18 6.80 -8.18
N LEU A 88 -11.38 5.73 -8.09
CA LEU A 88 -10.48 5.43 -6.97
C LEU A 88 -9.27 4.61 -7.46
N VAL A 89 -8.10 4.89 -6.89
CA VAL A 89 -6.93 4.00 -6.99
C VAL A 89 -6.64 3.36 -5.63
N ILE A 90 -6.45 2.05 -5.58
CA ILE A 90 -6.04 1.36 -4.36
C ILE A 90 -4.73 0.61 -4.64
N SER A 91 -3.71 0.90 -3.84
CA SER A 91 -2.42 0.20 -3.90
C SER A 91 -2.27 -0.75 -2.73
N GLY A 92 -2.00 -2.03 -2.98
CA GLY A 92 -1.79 -3.05 -1.95
C GLY A 92 -2.38 -4.43 -2.33
N ILE A 93 -2.65 -5.31 -1.37
CA ILE A 93 -2.27 -5.21 0.05
C ILE A 93 -0.79 -5.58 0.15
N ASN A 94 0.05 -4.63 0.57
CA ASN A 94 1.50 -4.87 0.71
C ASN A 94 1.81 -5.89 1.81
N PHE A 95 2.71 -6.84 1.55
CA PHE A 95 3.21 -7.78 2.57
C PHE A 95 4.28 -7.14 3.46
N GLY A 96 3.86 -6.18 4.26
CA GLY A 96 4.70 -5.43 5.19
C GLY A 96 4.00 -4.15 5.61
N GLY A 97 4.28 -3.66 6.82
CA GLY A 97 3.76 -2.38 7.27
C GLY A 97 4.44 -1.22 6.54
N ASN A 98 3.68 -0.18 6.23
CA ASN A 98 4.22 1.14 5.87
C ASN A 98 3.79 2.11 6.96
N LEU A 99 4.52 2.08 8.07
CA LEU A 99 4.22 2.84 9.27
C LEU A 99 5.23 3.99 9.42
N GLY A 100 4.78 5.13 9.92
CA GLY A 100 5.62 6.31 10.17
C GLY A 100 6.24 6.94 8.92
N ARG A 101 6.73 8.18 9.08
CA ARG A 101 7.19 9.02 7.96
C ARG A 101 8.27 8.41 7.07
N HIS A 102 9.16 7.59 7.63
CA HIS A 102 10.27 7.02 6.85
C HIS A 102 9.77 6.09 5.75
N ASP A 103 8.86 5.17 6.09
CA ASP A 103 8.34 4.18 5.14
C ASP A 103 7.51 4.84 4.04
N PHE A 104 6.92 6.00 4.33
CA PHE A 104 6.09 6.72 3.37
C PHE A 104 6.90 7.25 2.19
N VAL A 105 8.18 7.55 2.41
CA VAL A 105 9.05 8.06 1.34
C VAL A 105 9.59 6.93 0.48
N ILE A 106 9.88 5.77 1.08
CA ILE A 106 10.54 4.65 0.40
C ILE A 106 9.56 3.59 -0.14
N SER A 107 8.30 3.59 0.29
CA SER A 107 7.30 2.59 -0.12
C SER A 107 6.85 2.80 -1.57
N GLY A 108 6.88 1.71 -2.35
CA GLY A 108 6.34 1.65 -3.70
C GLY A 108 4.80 1.66 -3.68
N THR A 109 4.19 0.93 -2.74
CA THR A 109 2.74 0.97 -2.52
C THR A 109 2.23 2.39 -2.27
N ILE A 110 2.92 3.17 -1.44
CA ILE A 110 2.55 4.57 -1.19
C ILE A 110 2.84 5.45 -2.41
N ALA A 111 3.93 5.20 -3.14
CA ALA A 111 4.24 5.93 -4.37
C ALA A 111 3.14 5.78 -5.44
N ALA A 112 2.56 4.59 -5.60
CA ALA A 112 1.48 4.36 -6.56
C ALA A 112 0.20 5.14 -6.22
N ALA A 113 -0.18 5.16 -4.93
CA ALA A 113 -1.32 5.97 -4.45
C ALA A 113 -1.05 7.48 -4.57
N ARG A 114 0.17 7.91 -4.23
CA ARG A 114 0.61 9.30 -4.35
C ARG A 114 0.56 9.80 -5.79
N GLU A 115 1.00 8.97 -6.73
CA GLU A 115 0.93 9.29 -8.16
C GLU A 115 -0.52 9.53 -8.61
N ALA A 116 -1.47 8.71 -8.17
CA ALA A 116 -2.89 8.92 -8.48
C ALA A 116 -3.40 10.28 -7.95
N VAL A 117 -3.00 10.67 -6.74
CA VAL A 117 -3.33 11.97 -6.16
C VAL A 117 -2.69 13.13 -6.90
N PHE A 118 -1.46 13.01 -7.41
CA PHE A 118 -0.87 14.04 -8.29
C PHE A 118 -1.71 14.30 -9.53
N HIS A 119 -2.40 13.27 -10.04
CA HIS A 119 -3.34 13.39 -11.15
C HIS A 119 -4.78 13.70 -10.69
N GLY A 120 -4.98 14.06 -9.42
CA GLY A 120 -6.25 14.49 -8.82
C GLY A 120 -7.27 13.37 -8.57
N ILE A 121 -6.82 12.12 -8.49
CA ILE A 121 -7.68 10.95 -8.29
C ILE A 121 -7.58 10.53 -6.82
N PRO A 122 -8.71 10.29 -6.12
CA PRO A 122 -8.68 9.74 -4.76
C PRO A 122 -7.89 8.44 -4.71
N ALA A 123 -7.11 8.24 -3.65
CA ALA A 123 -6.29 7.05 -3.51
C ALA A 123 -6.26 6.51 -2.07
N ILE A 124 -6.01 5.20 -1.97
CA ILE A 124 -5.80 4.49 -0.71
C ILE A 124 -4.58 3.57 -0.88
N ALA A 125 -3.63 3.65 0.05
CA ALA A 125 -2.56 2.67 0.20
C ALA A 125 -2.93 1.71 1.34
N VAL A 126 -2.82 0.41 1.11
CA VAL A 126 -3.15 -0.64 2.09
C VAL A 126 -1.94 -1.54 2.28
N SER A 127 -1.49 -1.63 3.53
CA SER A 127 -0.35 -2.42 3.97
C SER A 127 -0.76 -3.37 5.08
N ASN A 128 -0.13 -4.56 5.16
CA ASN A 128 -0.36 -5.48 6.27
C ASN A 128 0.92 -5.69 7.07
N TYR A 129 0.91 -5.31 8.34
CA TYR A 129 1.99 -5.65 9.26
C TYR A 129 2.06 -7.17 9.45
N HIS A 130 3.26 -7.73 9.51
CA HIS A 130 3.50 -9.16 9.62
C HIS A 130 4.49 -9.47 10.76
N ARG A 131 4.21 -10.54 11.51
CA ARG A 131 5.05 -11.10 12.58
C ARG A 131 5.48 -12.50 12.16
N ALA A 132 6.80 -12.68 11.99
CA ALA A 132 7.40 -13.88 11.38
C ALA A 132 6.98 -15.21 12.03
N ASP A 133 6.71 -15.21 13.33
CA ASP A 133 6.41 -16.42 14.11
C ASP A 133 4.90 -16.72 14.25
N GLU A 134 4.03 -15.97 13.56
CA GLU A 134 2.58 -16.10 13.68
C GLU A 134 1.93 -16.51 12.34
N LYS A 135 0.82 -17.27 12.44
CA LYS A 135 0.03 -17.66 11.25
C LYS A 135 -0.51 -16.43 10.55
N PHE A 136 -0.48 -16.42 9.23
CA PHE A 136 -0.95 -15.31 8.40
C PHE A 136 -2.02 -15.80 7.41
N CYS A 137 -3.05 -14.99 7.17
CA CYS A 137 -4.20 -15.32 6.34
C CYS A 137 -4.64 -14.12 5.49
N TRP A 138 -4.52 -14.25 4.17
CA TRP A 138 -4.88 -13.20 3.21
C TRP A 138 -6.38 -12.93 3.15
N GLU A 139 -7.21 -13.93 3.42
CA GLU A 139 -8.67 -13.78 3.50
C GLU A 139 -9.05 -12.85 4.67
N THR A 140 -8.33 -12.94 5.79
CA THR A 140 -8.47 -12.01 6.91
C THR A 140 -8.04 -10.59 6.52
N SER A 141 -6.94 -10.43 5.78
CA SER A 141 -6.52 -9.11 5.23
C SER A 141 -7.58 -8.52 4.28
N ALA A 142 -8.18 -9.35 3.42
CA ALA A 142 -9.25 -8.92 2.51
C ALA A 142 -10.48 -8.45 3.29
N ALA A 143 -10.93 -9.22 4.28
CA ALA A 143 -12.09 -8.87 5.12
C ALA A 143 -11.86 -7.58 5.94
N MET A 144 -10.65 -7.40 6.50
CA MET A 144 -10.30 -6.14 7.17
C MET A 144 -10.29 -4.96 6.19
N THR A 145 -9.74 -5.16 4.98
CA THR A 145 -9.72 -4.12 3.93
C THR A 145 -11.14 -3.74 3.51
N GLU A 146 -12.05 -4.69 3.36
CA GLU A 146 -13.46 -4.41 3.05
C GLU A 146 -14.12 -3.52 4.11
N ARG A 147 -13.89 -3.81 5.40
CA ARG A 147 -14.37 -2.97 6.53
C ARG A 147 -13.79 -1.56 6.46
N VAL A 148 -12.52 -1.43 6.11
CA VAL A 148 -11.87 -0.11 5.93
C VAL A 148 -12.51 0.66 4.79
N LEU A 149 -12.71 0.03 3.63
CA LEU A 149 -13.35 0.68 2.48
C LEU A 149 -14.78 1.12 2.80
N GLU A 150 -15.53 0.33 3.58
CA GLU A 150 -16.84 0.73 4.08
C GLU A 150 -16.75 1.97 4.95
N LYS A 151 -15.84 1.98 5.94
CA LYS A 151 -15.66 3.10 6.85
C LYS A 151 -15.24 4.37 6.11
N LEU A 152 -14.31 4.28 5.17
CA LEU A 152 -13.82 5.41 4.40
C LEU A 152 -14.90 5.99 3.46
N SER A 153 -15.78 5.14 2.91
CA SER A 153 -16.90 5.61 2.07
C SER A 153 -17.92 6.48 2.82
N GLN A 154 -17.93 6.41 4.15
CA GLN A 154 -18.80 7.19 5.05
C GLN A 154 -18.09 8.42 5.64
N THR A 155 -16.80 8.59 5.34
CA THR A 155 -15.98 9.68 5.88
C THR A 155 -15.94 10.85 4.89
N ASN A 156 -15.69 12.07 5.38
CA ASN A 156 -15.50 13.22 4.49
C ASN A 156 -14.36 12.95 3.50
N SER A 157 -14.54 13.43 2.26
CA SER A 157 -13.48 13.39 1.26
C SER A 157 -12.25 14.15 1.77
N LEU A 158 -11.08 13.57 1.51
CA LEU A 158 -9.80 14.21 1.78
C LEU A 158 -9.63 15.48 0.95
N SER A 159 -8.76 16.37 1.43
CA SER A 159 -8.41 17.59 0.70
C SER A 159 -7.65 17.23 -0.58
N PRO A 160 -7.66 18.09 -1.62
CA PRO A 160 -6.77 17.89 -2.76
C PRO A 160 -5.31 17.75 -2.32
N GLY A 161 -4.61 16.73 -2.81
CA GLY A 161 -3.25 16.43 -2.38
C GLY A 161 -3.14 15.48 -1.19
N GLU A 162 -4.24 14.92 -0.71
CA GLU A 162 -4.25 13.94 0.37
C GLU A 162 -4.75 12.55 -0.09
N PHE A 163 -4.20 11.49 0.50
CA PHE A 163 -4.69 10.11 0.36
C PHE A 163 -4.72 9.39 1.72
N TRP A 164 -5.43 8.27 1.79
CA TRP A 164 -5.44 7.42 2.98
C TRP A 164 -4.29 6.41 2.94
N ASN A 165 -3.54 6.32 4.03
CA ASN A 165 -2.62 5.22 4.29
C ASN A 165 -3.18 4.34 5.41
N VAL A 166 -3.39 3.07 5.09
CA VAL A 166 -4.01 2.08 5.95
C VAL A 166 -3.00 0.99 6.26
N ASN A 167 -2.79 0.74 7.55
CA ASN A 167 -2.00 -0.39 8.02
C ASN A 167 -2.89 -1.35 8.79
N LEU A 168 -3.03 -2.55 8.25
CA LEU A 168 -3.68 -3.68 8.90
C LEU A 168 -2.70 -4.30 9.92
N PRO A 169 -3.19 -4.70 11.10
CA PRO A 169 -2.38 -5.47 12.04
C PRO A 169 -2.14 -6.88 11.49
N HIS A 170 -1.34 -7.67 12.20
CA HIS A 170 -1.03 -9.04 11.77
C HIS A 170 -2.30 -9.88 11.57
N ALA A 171 -2.47 -10.42 10.36
CA ALA A 171 -3.71 -11.04 9.89
C ALA A 171 -3.84 -12.51 10.34
N THR A 172 -4.05 -12.73 11.63
CA THR A 172 -4.40 -14.05 12.17
C THR A 172 -5.87 -14.37 11.90
N PRO A 173 -6.22 -15.60 11.47
CA PRO A 173 -7.62 -15.98 11.22
C PRO A 173 -8.58 -15.62 12.37
N GLY A 174 -9.65 -14.88 12.05
CA GLY A 174 -10.70 -14.50 12.99
C GLY A 174 -10.51 -13.13 13.66
N ILE A 175 -9.32 -12.51 13.57
CA ILE A 175 -9.04 -11.20 14.17
C ILE A 175 -9.89 -10.09 13.54
N GLU A 176 -10.33 -10.27 12.29
CA GLU A 176 -11.16 -9.30 11.57
C GLU A 176 -12.50 -9.00 12.26
N LYS A 177 -12.91 -9.78 13.26
CA LYS A 177 -14.14 -9.59 14.04
C LYS A 177 -13.96 -8.79 15.32
N SER A 178 -12.72 -8.68 15.80
CA SER A 178 -12.40 -8.02 17.07
C SER A 178 -11.49 -6.81 16.92
N VAL A 179 -10.94 -6.59 15.72
CA VAL A 179 -10.07 -5.46 15.44
C VAL A 179 -10.87 -4.16 15.26
N ASP A 180 -10.42 -3.10 15.93
CA ASP A 180 -10.97 -1.76 15.80
C ASP A 180 -10.29 -0.98 14.66
N LEU A 181 -11.03 -0.03 14.08
CA LEU A 181 -10.51 0.89 13.07
C LEU A 181 -10.27 2.24 13.75
N GLU A 182 -9.04 2.71 13.73
CA GLU A 182 -8.64 3.94 14.41
C GLU A 182 -8.04 4.93 13.42
N PHE A 183 -8.57 6.16 13.44
CA PHE A 183 -7.95 7.29 12.75
C PHE A 183 -6.82 7.83 13.62
N CYS A 184 -5.64 7.94 13.05
CA CYS A 184 -4.41 8.24 13.78
C CYS A 184 -3.50 9.20 13.00
N GLU A 185 -2.54 9.76 13.72
CA GLU A 185 -1.48 10.60 13.14
C GLU A 185 -0.30 9.74 12.69
N GLN A 186 0.51 10.25 11.78
CA GLN A 186 1.74 9.56 11.37
C GLN A 186 2.81 9.68 12.46
N GLU A 187 3.55 8.60 12.71
CA GLU A 187 4.74 8.66 13.55
C GLU A 187 5.79 9.60 12.92
N THR A 188 6.27 10.55 13.73
CA THR A 188 7.19 11.62 13.30
C THR A 188 8.57 11.52 13.92
N GLN A 189 8.73 10.70 14.97
CA GLN A 189 10.01 10.48 15.61
C GLN A 189 10.99 9.78 14.63
N PRO A 190 12.28 10.14 14.69
CA PRO A 190 13.28 9.57 13.79
C PRO A 190 13.50 8.09 14.09
N LEU A 191 13.78 7.32 13.03
CA LEU A 191 14.27 5.96 13.18
C LEU A 191 15.66 5.95 13.79
N GLU A 192 15.92 5.01 14.69
CA GLU A 192 17.27 4.74 15.17
C GLU A 192 18.11 4.12 14.04
N LEU A 193 19.19 4.79 13.69
CA LEU A 193 20.14 4.33 12.68
C LEU A 193 21.26 3.54 13.36
N ASN A 194 21.14 2.21 13.32
CA ASN A 194 22.11 1.30 13.89
C ASN A 194 22.88 0.60 12.77
N PHE A 195 24.21 0.74 12.81
CA PHE A 195 25.12 0.08 11.89
C PHE A 195 26.25 -0.61 12.66
N GLU A 196 26.57 -1.83 12.29
CA GLU A 196 27.68 -2.60 12.84
C GLU A 196 28.76 -2.80 11.76
N PRO A 197 30.05 -2.66 12.10
CA PRO A 197 31.12 -2.92 11.14
C PRO A 197 31.17 -4.40 10.76
N GLU A 198 31.43 -4.68 9.49
CA GLU A 198 31.69 -6.03 8.98
C GLU A 198 33.05 -6.56 9.45
N GLU A 199 33.22 -7.89 9.53
CA GLU A 199 34.45 -8.53 10.02
C GLU A 199 35.70 -8.18 9.19
N ASP A 200 35.51 -7.90 7.89
CA ASP A 200 36.59 -7.54 6.97
C ASP A 200 37.02 -6.06 7.08
N GLY A 201 36.34 -5.26 7.89
CA GLY A 201 36.61 -3.84 8.11
C GLY A 201 36.27 -2.92 6.94
N ASN A 202 35.68 -3.44 5.86
CA ASN A 202 35.41 -2.68 4.63
C ASN A 202 33.93 -2.33 4.45
N GLY A 203 33.08 -2.67 5.42
CA GLY A 203 31.64 -2.47 5.32
C GLY A 203 30.97 -2.17 6.65
N PHE A 204 29.72 -1.71 6.54
CA PHE A 204 28.80 -1.57 7.64
C PHE A 204 27.49 -2.27 7.29
N ARG A 205 26.93 -3.00 8.24
CA ARG A 205 25.62 -3.63 8.13
C ARG A 205 24.60 -2.84 8.91
N TYR A 206 23.46 -2.55 8.30
CA TYR A 206 22.33 -2.01 9.04
C TYR A 206 21.75 -3.07 9.98
N THR A 207 21.59 -2.73 11.26
CA THR A 207 21.10 -3.64 12.33
C THR A 207 19.83 -3.12 13.02
N GLY A 208 19.15 -2.15 12.42
CA GLY A 208 17.88 -1.64 12.93
C GLY A 208 16.81 -2.74 13.00
N ARG A 209 15.99 -2.70 14.06
CA ARG A 209 14.87 -3.63 14.25
C ARG A 209 13.55 -2.91 13.99
N TYR A 210 12.75 -3.43 13.05
CA TYR A 210 11.46 -2.83 12.69
C TYR A 210 10.48 -2.71 13.88
N GLN A 211 10.55 -3.61 14.85
CA GLN A 211 9.71 -3.58 16.06
C GLN A 211 10.20 -2.59 17.12
N ALA A 212 11.45 -2.11 17.01
CA ALA A 212 12.02 -1.16 17.96
C ALA A 212 11.77 0.30 17.54
N ARG A 213 10.86 0.54 16.59
CA ARG A 213 10.55 1.87 16.09
C ARG A 213 9.83 2.70 17.16
N PRO A 214 9.99 4.04 17.13
CA PRO A 214 9.19 4.91 17.97
C PRO A 214 7.69 4.66 17.76
N ALA A 215 6.94 4.65 18.85
CA ALA A 215 5.50 4.45 18.87
C ALA A 215 4.87 5.45 19.84
N SER A 216 4.80 6.71 19.42
CA SER A 216 4.14 7.80 20.14
C SER A 216 2.66 7.49 20.30
N VAL A 217 2.07 7.85 21.44
CA VAL A 217 0.64 7.60 21.70
C VAL A 217 -0.22 8.25 20.60
N GLY A 218 -1.09 7.47 19.97
CA GLY A 218 -1.97 7.91 18.89
C GLY A 218 -1.30 7.97 17.50
N SER A 219 -0.05 7.51 17.37
CA SER A 219 0.58 7.33 16.06
C SER A 219 0.12 6.04 15.38
N ASP A 220 0.24 6.01 14.06
CA ASP A 220 -0.01 4.84 13.23
C ASP A 220 0.80 3.61 13.67
N VAL A 221 2.06 3.82 14.09
CA VAL A 221 2.90 2.76 14.66
C VAL A 221 2.27 2.19 15.93
N ALA A 222 1.88 3.05 16.88
CA ALA A 222 1.29 2.61 18.15
C ALA A 222 -0.02 1.83 17.93
N VAL A 223 -0.94 2.40 17.15
CA VAL A 223 -2.24 1.78 16.84
C VAL A 223 -2.06 0.41 16.18
N CYS A 224 -1.18 0.33 15.17
CA CYS A 224 -0.95 -0.93 14.44
C CYS A 224 -0.28 -1.98 15.34
N PHE A 225 0.63 -1.57 16.23
CA PHE A 225 1.35 -2.49 17.13
C PHE A 225 0.47 -2.97 18.30
N ASP A 226 -0.52 -2.17 18.71
CA ASP A 226 -1.57 -2.58 19.65
C ASP A 226 -2.57 -3.56 19.04
N GLY A 227 -2.46 -3.84 17.74
CA GLY A 227 -3.26 -4.83 17.04
C GLY A 227 -4.53 -4.27 16.42
N ASN A 228 -4.66 -2.95 16.28
CA ASN A 228 -5.76 -2.28 15.62
C ASN A 228 -5.42 -1.87 14.17
N ILE A 229 -6.43 -1.55 13.37
CA ILE A 229 -6.24 -1.03 12.01
C ILE A 229 -5.96 0.48 12.11
N ALA A 230 -4.76 0.88 11.70
CA ALA A 230 -4.34 2.27 11.67
C ALA A 230 -4.73 2.93 10.34
N ILE A 231 -5.45 4.05 10.42
CA ILE A 231 -5.88 4.84 9.26
C ILE A 231 -5.34 6.26 9.43
N SER A 232 -4.41 6.66 8.57
CA SER A 232 -3.80 7.99 8.59
C SER A 232 -4.04 8.71 7.26
N SER A 233 -4.26 10.01 7.29
CA SER A 233 -4.20 10.83 6.08
C SER A 233 -2.74 11.20 5.79
N VAL A 234 -2.41 11.22 4.50
CA VAL A 234 -1.07 11.57 4.02
C VAL A 234 -1.18 12.67 3.00
N SER A 235 -0.45 13.77 3.23
CA SER A 235 -0.34 14.88 2.30
C SER A 235 0.95 14.75 1.48
N ILE A 236 0.87 15.09 0.19
CA ILE A 236 1.98 15.06 -0.78
C ILE A 236 2.99 16.20 -0.61
#